data_AF-A0A7C7QH03-F1
#
_entry.id   AF-A0A7C7QH03-F1
#
_cell.length_a   1.000
_cell.length_b   1.000
_cell.length_c   1.000
_cell.angle_alpha   90.00
_cell.angle_beta   90.00
_cell.angle_gamma   90.00
#
_symmetry.space_group_name_H-M   'P 1'
#
loop_
_entity.id
_entity.type
_entity.pdbx_description
1 polymer ?
#
loop_
_entity_poly.entity_id
_entity_poly.type
_entity_poly.pdbx_seq_one_letter_code
_entity_poly.pdbx_strand_id
1 'polypeptide(L)'
;MSEQIRDPHQKALTLNLDSAKYGTIAEIGAGQETARWFFRAGGAAGTIAKTMSAYDMTFSDAIYGQSPRYVSRVRLHAMLDHEYRLLLERLDKARGESSCFFAFANTVAARSFTHKTDGHGWLGIRFQTEPRVAPSQIDIHVNLHGKDNVRDQETLGILGVNLIYGALQLHDEPLVLLRSLLDQLYPELAEIDMIEFSGPAFSQVDNRLMALHLVQYGLSHAAMFTADGHVAQVADALWKKSVLVERSRFRPPTRLTMDLLDRAQTAFLADTGNRNEDLIVLSEMTLRDLGAEEGGKIDIRDFLSRADILCELGKDVLISSHGEYYRLAQYLFRYTDRPVAIAMGLPSLREIFNEKYYENLPGGILEAFGRLFKHDLRLYVCPELERKSGKQLDVYTMQVEPHLYHLYAYLLENDFVKALDTVEKEYLAIYSHEVLDKIQAGDPGWEDMVPPEVVKTIKAKGLFVR
;
A
#
# COMPACT_ATOMS: atom_id res chain seq x y z
N MET A 1 17.56 9.71 -24.90
CA MET A 1 17.29 8.72 -23.85
C MET A 1 18.48 7.78 -23.79
N SER A 2 19.32 7.91 -22.77
CA SER A 2 20.34 6.89 -22.49
C SER A 2 19.66 5.56 -22.26
N GLU A 3 20.25 4.48 -22.76
CA GLU A 3 19.76 3.12 -22.56
C GLU A 3 19.75 2.82 -21.05
N GLN A 4 18.57 2.55 -20.49
CA GLN A 4 18.42 2.34 -19.05
C GLN A 4 19.08 1.01 -18.67
N ILE A 5 20.10 1.07 -17.81
CA ILE A 5 20.80 -0.13 -17.34
C ILE A 5 19.85 -0.94 -16.46
N ARG A 6 19.48 -2.14 -16.92
CA ARG A 6 18.60 -3.06 -16.17
C ARG A 6 19.35 -4.20 -15.50
N ASP A 7 20.53 -4.56 -15.99
CA ASP A 7 21.30 -5.68 -15.45
C ASP A 7 21.92 -5.31 -14.07
N PRO A 8 21.62 -6.06 -12.99
CA PRO A 8 22.18 -5.81 -11.66
C PRO A 8 23.71 -5.85 -11.64
N HIS A 9 24.35 -6.70 -12.46
CA HIS A 9 25.81 -6.74 -12.53
C HIS A 9 26.36 -5.43 -13.10
N GLN A 10 25.79 -4.94 -14.20
CA GLN A 10 26.15 -3.64 -14.78
C GLN A 10 25.83 -2.46 -13.84
N LYS A 11 24.70 -2.49 -13.11
CA LYS A 11 24.38 -1.49 -12.08
C LYS A 11 25.45 -1.44 -10.99
N ALA A 12 25.80 -2.59 -10.41
CA ALA A 12 26.83 -2.70 -9.39
C ALA A 12 28.22 -2.27 -9.91
N LEU A 13 28.60 -2.69 -11.12
CA LEU A 13 29.86 -2.28 -11.75
C LEU A 13 29.92 -0.77 -11.99
N THR A 14 28.82 -0.17 -12.46
CA THR A 14 28.73 1.28 -12.70
C THR A 14 29.01 2.05 -11.40
N LEU A 15 28.41 1.63 -10.30
CA LEU A 15 28.64 2.23 -8.98
C LEU A 15 30.05 1.96 -8.45
N ASN A 16 30.62 0.78 -8.72
CA ASN A 16 31.99 0.43 -8.33
C ASN A 16 33.06 1.27 -9.02
N LEU A 17 32.78 1.74 -10.24
CA LEU A 17 33.70 2.56 -11.02
C LEU A 17 33.53 4.07 -10.74
N ASP A 18 32.45 4.47 -10.07
CA ASP A 18 32.23 5.86 -9.65
C ASP A 18 32.89 6.14 -8.29
N SER A 19 34.10 6.70 -8.33
CA SER A 19 34.87 7.05 -7.13
C SER A 19 34.21 8.08 -6.22
N ALA A 20 33.18 8.79 -6.71
CA ALA A 20 32.40 9.73 -5.91
C ALA A 20 31.38 9.02 -5.02
N LYS A 21 30.99 7.77 -5.27
CA LYS A 21 30.04 7.04 -4.42
C LYS A 21 30.80 6.14 -3.46
N TYR A 22 30.61 6.32 -2.15
CA TYR A 22 31.32 5.52 -1.15
C TYR A 22 30.43 5.18 0.04
N GLY A 23 30.37 3.94 0.48
CA GLY A 23 29.37 3.58 1.48
C GLY A 23 29.52 2.24 2.17
N THR A 24 28.54 1.94 3.01
CA THR A 24 28.45 0.67 3.75
C THR A 24 27.23 -0.13 3.36
N ILE A 25 27.32 -1.45 3.49
CA ILE A 25 26.22 -2.39 3.28
C ILE A 25 26.10 -3.27 4.54
N ALA A 26 25.01 -3.14 5.29
CA ALA A 26 24.73 -3.92 6.49
C ALA A 26 23.50 -4.81 6.28
N GLU A 27 23.68 -6.14 6.39
CA GLU A 27 22.62 -7.09 6.06
C GLU A 27 22.36 -8.08 7.20
N ILE A 28 21.10 -8.26 7.60
CA ILE A 28 20.70 -9.16 8.69
C ILE A 28 19.55 -10.08 8.26
N GLY A 29 19.74 -11.38 8.51
CA GLY A 29 18.68 -12.39 8.51
C GLY A 29 18.49 -13.16 7.20
N ALA A 30 18.91 -12.61 6.06
CA ALA A 30 18.74 -13.25 4.75
C ALA A 30 20.00 -13.17 3.86
N GLY A 31 21.17 -13.42 4.45
CA GLY A 31 22.47 -13.46 3.75
C GLY A 31 23.15 -12.10 3.67
N GLN A 32 24.29 -12.06 2.98
CA GLN A 32 25.00 -10.84 2.59
C GLN A 32 25.01 -10.72 1.07
N GLU A 33 23.81 -10.76 0.49
CA GLU A 33 23.64 -10.97 -0.94
C GLU A 33 23.82 -9.69 -1.75
N THR A 34 23.41 -8.56 -1.20
CA THR A 34 23.62 -7.25 -1.83
C THR A 34 25.11 -6.98 -1.96
N ALA A 35 25.86 -7.12 -0.85
CA ALA A 35 27.31 -6.96 -0.85
C ALA A 35 28.00 -7.91 -1.84
N ARG A 36 27.53 -9.17 -1.93
CA ARG A 36 28.09 -10.18 -2.84
C ARG A 36 28.06 -9.73 -4.31
N TRP A 37 27.01 -9.03 -4.75
CA TRP A 37 26.92 -8.48 -6.11
C TRP A 37 28.00 -7.45 -6.40
N PHE A 38 28.23 -6.50 -5.47
CA PHE A 38 29.28 -5.50 -5.63
C PHE A 38 30.67 -6.14 -5.69
N PHE A 39 30.94 -7.18 -4.90
CA PHE A 39 32.23 -7.89 -4.97
C PHE A 39 32.42 -8.66 -6.27
N ARG A 40 31.38 -9.31 -6.78
CA ARG A 40 31.43 -10.08 -8.03
C ARG A 40 31.60 -9.19 -9.27
N ALA A 41 30.98 -8.02 -9.27
CA ALA A 41 31.09 -7.06 -10.37
C ALA A 41 32.52 -6.54 -10.57
N GLY A 42 33.34 -6.55 -9.51
CA GLY A 42 34.72 -6.02 -9.53
C GLY A 42 34.77 -4.51 -9.28
N GLY A 43 35.90 -4.00 -8.79
CA GLY A 43 36.08 -2.58 -8.45
C GLY A 43 35.53 -2.15 -7.08
N ALA A 44 34.96 -3.08 -6.29
CA ALA A 44 34.29 -2.77 -5.02
C ALA A 44 35.10 -1.96 -4.00
N ALA A 45 36.44 -2.05 -4.01
CA ALA A 45 37.29 -1.23 -3.14
C ALA A 45 37.13 0.28 -3.38
N GLY A 46 36.67 0.66 -4.58
CA GLY A 46 36.36 2.03 -4.99
C GLY A 46 35.09 2.60 -4.36
N THR A 47 34.19 1.74 -3.86
CA THR A 47 32.80 2.11 -3.49
C THR A 47 32.35 1.58 -2.13
N ILE A 48 32.85 0.42 -1.68
CA ILE A 48 32.43 -0.24 -0.45
C ILE A 48 33.49 -0.03 0.64
N ALA A 49 33.14 0.76 1.66
CA ALA A 49 33.95 1.02 2.83
C ALA A 49 33.91 -0.14 3.84
N LYS A 50 32.73 -0.72 4.03
CA LYS A 50 32.47 -1.78 5.02
C LYS A 50 31.25 -2.59 4.60
N THR A 51 31.32 -3.91 4.78
CA THR A 51 30.15 -4.78 4.82
C THR A 51 29.98 -5.38 6.21
N MET A 52 28.75 -5.59 6.64
CA MET A 52 28.44 -6.05 7.99
C MET A 52 27.27 -7.05 8.01
N SER A 53 27.34 -8.04 8.89
CA SER A 53 26.19 -8.89 9.21
C SER A 53 26.28 -9.39 10.64
N ALA A 54 25.17 -9.26 11.37
CA ALA A 54 25.04 -9.66 12.77
C ALA A 54 23.80 -10.54 12.93
N TYR A 55 24.00 -11.87 12.87
CA TYR A 55 22.91 -12.85 12.99
C TYR A 55 22.52 -13.15 14.44
N ASP A 56 23.48 -13.11 15.35
CA ASP A 56 23.20 -13.31 16.77
C ASP A 56 22.52 -12.06 17.33
N MET A 57 21.42 -12.26 18.05
CA MET A 57 20.62 -11.17 18.60
C MET A 57 21.41 -10.31 19.60
N THR A 58 22.27 -10.93 20.41
CA THR A 58 23.09 -10.22 21.40
C THR A 58 24.13 -9.34 20.71
N PHE A 59 24.77 -9.85 19.66
CA PHE A 59 25.69 -9.05 18.84
C PHE A 59 24.96 -7.92 18.11
N SER A 60 23.80 -8.20 17.52
CA SER A 60 22.99 -7.18 16.82
C SER A 60 22.55 -6.08 17.78
N ASP A 61 22.10 -6.43 18.98
CA ASP A 61 21.67 -5.47 19.99
C ASP A 61 22.83 -4.64 20.56
N ALA A 62 24.03 -5.23 20.72
CA ALA A 62 25.21 -4.50 21.14
C ALA A 62 25.65 -3.42 20.15
N ILE A 63 25.29 -3.56 18.87
CA ILE A 63 25.69 -2.65 17.78
C ILE A 63 24.57 -1.64 17.48
N TYR A 64 23.33 -2.11 17.36
CA TYR A 64 22.19 -1.32 16.89
C TYR A 64 21.16 -1.03 17.99
N GLY A 65 21.41 -1.39 19.25
CA GLY A 65 20.48 -1.22 20.37
C GLY A 65 19.40 -2.30 20.41
N GLN A 66 18.57 -2.32 21.46
CA GLN A 66 17.45 -3.26 21.55
C GLN A 66 16.29 -2.85 20.64
N SER A 67 15.56 -3.83 20.10
CA SER A 67 14.33 -3.59 19.34
C SER A 67 13.22 -4.55 19.77
N PRO A 68 11.95 -4.09 19.93
CA PRO A 68 10.82 -4.97 20.21
C PRO A 68 10.60 -6.04 19.14
N ARG A 69 10.93 -5.74 17.87
CA ARG A 69 10.85 -6.65 16.72
C ARG A 69 12.13 -6.51 15.89
N TYR A 70 12.77 -7.63 15.58
CA TYR A 70 14.02 -7.60 14.83
C TYR A 70 13.78 -7.31 13.34
N VAL A 71 12.80 -7.93 12.71
CA VAL A 71 12.35 -7.55 11.36
C VAL A 71 11.34 -6.41 11.50
N SER A 72 11.83 -5.17 11.48
CA SER A 72 11.00 -3.96 11.63
C SER A 72 11.66 -2.72 11.05
N ARG A 73 10.83 -1.70 10.76
CA ARG A 73 11.28 -0.37 10.34
C ARG A 73 12.19 0.30 11.39
N VAL A 74 11.85 0.14 12.67
CA VAL A 74 12.66 0.67 13.79
C VAL A 74 14.08 0.09 13.76
N ARG A 75 14.20 -1.23 13.53
CA ARG A 75 15.50 -1.87 13.40
C ARG A 75 16.26 -1.37 12.16
N LEU A 76 15.58 -1.24 11.02
CA LEU A 76 16.18 -0.70 9.79
C LEU A 76 16.78 0.68 10.04
N HIS A 77 16.02 1.58 10.67
CA HIS A 77 16.49 2.94 10.98
C HIS A 77 17.69 2.93 11.92
N ALA A 78 17.67 2.12 12.99
CA ALA A 78 18.81 1.99 13.90
C ALA A 78 20.09 1.52 13.17
N MET A 79 19.95 0.62 12.20
CA MET A 79 21.06 0.18 11.35
C MET A 79 21.57 1.31 10.45
N LEU A 80 20.68 1.98 9.71
CA LEU A 80 21.03 3.10 8.83
C LEU A 80 21.72 4.24 9.61
N ASP A 81 21.17 4.61 10.77
CA ASP A 81 21.73 5.63 11.67
C ASP A 81 23.14 5.29 12.12
N HIS A 82 23.32 4.07 12.66
CA HIS A 82 24.61 3.62 13.15
C HIS A 82 25.66 3.58 12.03
N GLU A 83 25.31 2.95 10.91
CA GLU A 83 26.22 2.70 9.81
C GLU A 83 26.64 3.98 9.10
N TYR A 84 25.69 4.88 8.85
CA TYR A 84 25.95 6.17 8.23
C TYR A 84 26.79 7.09 9.11
N ARG A 85 26.47 7.16 10.41
CA ARG A 85 27.26 7.96 11.36
C ARG A 85 28.69 7.45 11.48
N LEU A 86 28.89 6.14 11.59
CA LEU A 86 30.22 5.52 11.69
C LEU A 86 31.05 5.78 10.42
N LEU A 87 30.41 5.76 9.24
CA LEU A 87 31.05 6.08 7.97
C LEU A 87 31.58 7.51 7.97
N LEU A 88 30.76 8.48 8.37
CA LEU A 88 31.17 9.89 8.48
C LEU A 88 32.29 10.08 9.50
N GLU A 89 32.15 9.52 10.71
CA GLU A 89 33.15 9.61 11.78
C GLU A 89 34.55 9.16 11.33
N ARG A 90 34.61 8.14 10.47
CA ARG A 90 35.89 7.55 10.03
C ARG A 90 36.44 8.18 8.76
N LEU A 91 35.59 8.60 7.82
CA LEU A 91 36.02 8.92 6.46
C LEU A 91 35.76 10.36 6.01
N ASP A 92 34.96 11.15 6.73
CA ASP A 92 34.62 12.51 6.28
C ASP A 92 35.87 13.39 6.07
N LYS A 93 36.83 13.33 7.00
CA LYS A 93 38.10 14.08 6.87
C LYS A 93 38.92 13.68 5.64
N ALA A 94 38.86 12.42 5.23
CA ALA A 94 39.69 11.89 4.15
C ALA A 94 39.01 11.95 2.77
N ARG A 95 37.68 11.84 2.72
CA ARG A 95 36.92 11.69 1.47
C ARG A 95 35.70 12.61 1.36
N GLY A 96 35.27 13.26 2.44
CA GLY A 96 34.00 14.00 2.50
C GLY A 96 33.90 15.18 1.54
N GLU A 97 35.01 15.72 1.03
CA GLU A 97 35.01 16.77 0.00
C GLU A 97 34.73 16.22 -1.42
N SER A 98 35.05 14.95 -1.67
CA SER A 98 35.04 14.35 -3.02
C SER A 98 34.07 13.17 -3.16
N SER A 99 33.54 12.67 -2.05
CA SER A 99 32.67 11.50 -2.02
C SER A 99 31.31 11.82 -1.40
N CYS A 100 30.26 11.36 -2.07
CA CYS A 100 28.90 11.24 -1.55
C CYS A 100 28.80 9.93 -0.78
N PHE A 101 28.52 10.04 0.52
CA PHE A 101 28.40 8.86 1.38
C PHE A 101 27.02 8.21 1.30
N PHE A 102 26.98 6.88 1.39
CA PHE A 102 25.74 6.12 1.58
C PHE A 102 25.87 5.00 2.62
N ALA A 103 24.76 4.65 3.25
CA ALA A 103 24.61 3.45 4.06
C ALA A 103 23.36 2.71 3.58
N PHE A 104 23.53 1.46 3.18
CA PHE A 104 22.44 0.55 2.90
C PHE A 104 22.28 -0.41 4.07
N ALA A 105 21.03 -0.70 4.44
CA ALA A 105 20.71 -1.68 5.44
C ALA A 105 19.53 -2.56 5.01
N ASN A 106 19.53 -3.82 5.45
CA ASN A 106 18.33 -4.65 5.44
C ASN A 106 18.17 -5.44 6.75
N THR A 107 16.91 -5.71 7.11
CA THR A 107 16.54 -6.65 8.16
C THR A 107 15.37 -7.49 7.66
N VAL A 108 15.65 -8.78 7.43
CA VAL A 108 14.74 -9.65 6.67
C VAL A 108 14.67 -11.03 7.30
N ALA A 109 13.47 -11.62 7.32
CA ALA A 109 13.29 -13.04 7.53
C ALA A 109 13.02 -13.69 6.17
N ALA A 110 13.92 -14.54 5.71
CA ALA A 110 13.68 -15.36 4.53
C ALA A 110 12.70 -16.51 4.83
N ARG A 111 12.16 -17.14 3.78
CA ARG A 111 11.20 -18.24 3.89
C ARG A 111 11.67 -19.30 4.91
N SER A 112 10.80 -19.58 5.88
CA SER A 112 11.02 -20.67 6.83
C SER A 112 10.19 -21.88 6.45
N PHE A 113 10.86 -22.98 6.07
CA PHE A 113 10.18 -24.26 5.87
C PHE A 113 9.61 -24.82 7.17
N THR A 114 10.28 -24.56 8.30
CA THR A 114 9.84 -25.00 9.63
C THR A 114 8.54 -24.31 10.06
N HIS A 115 8.44 -23.00 9.82
CA HIS A 115 7.25 -22.22 10.19
C HIS A 115 6.21 -22.09 9.06
N LYS A 116 6.53 -22.56 7.86
CA LYS A 116 5.71 -22.44 6.64
C LYS A 116 5.27 -20.99 6.36
N THR A 117 6.14 -20.04 6.66
CA THR A 117 5.93 -18.61 6.42
C THR A 117 6.75 -18.15 5.23
N ASP A 118 6.13 -17.35 4.37
CA ASP A 118 6.81 -16.60 3.31
C ASP A 118 7.82 -15.62 3.92
N GLY A 119 8.83 -15.24 3.14
CA GLY A 119 9.83 -14.28 3.58
C GLY A 119 9.28 -12.86 3.55
N HIS A 120 9.79 -11.98 4.41
CA HIS A 120 9.47 -10.55 4.36
C HIS A 120 10.54 -9.73 5.09
N GLY A 121 10.60 -8.42 4.80
CA GLY A 121 11.46 -7.56 5.57
C GLY A 121 11.60 -6.14 5.05
N TRP A 122 12.53 -5.43 5.68
CA TRP A 122 12.77 -4.00 5.45
C TRP A 122 14.13 -3.81 4.80
N LEU A 123 14.18 -3.01 3.74
CA LEU A 123 15.41 -2.54 3.11
C LEU A 123 15.39 -1.01 3.12
N GLY A 124 16.54 -0.39 3.24
CA GLY A 124 16.65 1.04 3.15
C GLY A 124 18.03 1.51 2.77
N ILE A 125 18.08 2.75 2.28
CA ILE A 125 19.32 3.43 1.95
C ILE A 125 19.25 4.87 2.40
N ARG A 126 20.27 5.30 3.13
CA ARG A 126 20.54 6.70 3.44
C ARG A 126 21.74 7.16 2.62
N PHE A 127 21.63 8.30 1.93
CA PHE A 127 22.66 8.72 0.99
C PHE A 127 22.74 10.23 0.82
N GLN A 128 23.89 10.71 0.39
CA GLN A 128 24.10 12.08 -0.07
C GLN A 128 23.97 12.16 -1.59
N THR A 129 23.33 13.21 -2.08
CA THR A 129 23.31 13.55 -3.52
C THR A 129 24.61 14.25 -3.92
N GLU A 130 25.15 15.07 -3.03
CA GLU A 130 26.41 15.80 -3.18
C GLU A 130 27.28 15.67 -1.92
N PRO A 131 28.61 15.81 -2.00
CA PRO A 131 29.46 15.73 -0.82
C PRO A 131 29.03 16.72 0.28
N ARG A 132 28.97 16.26 1.53
CA ARG A 132 28.60 17.03 2.74
C ARG A 132 27.21 17.65 2.80
N VAL A 133 26.32 17.35 1.85
CA VAL A 133 24.91 17.76 2.01
C VAL A 133 24.19 16.86 3.00
N ALA A 134 23.07 17.35 3.53
CA ALA A 134 22.19 16.55 4.38
C ALA A 134 21.69 15.31 3.60
N PRO A 135 21.69 14.12 4.22
CA PRO A 135 21.32 12.90 3.51
C PRO A 135 19.81 12.82 3.25
N SER A 136 19.45 12.12 2.18
CA SER A 136 18.10 11.63 1.91
C SER A 136 18.01 10.14 2.19
N GLN A 137 16.80 9.62 2.34
CA GLN A 137 16.57 8.22 2.68
C GLN A 137 15.38 7.65 1.90
N ILE A 138 15.52 6.39 1.50
CA ILE A 138 14.45 5.58 0.93
C ILE A 138 14.30 4.34 1.79
N ASP A 139 13.09 4.07 2.24
CA ASP A 139 12.72 2.84 2.93
C ASP A 139 11.74 2.04 2.08
N ILE A 140 11.89 0.72 2.04
CA ILE A 140 10.91 -0.19 1.44
C ILE A 140 10.62 -1.36 2.39
N HIS A 141 9.37 -1.82 2.37
CA HIS A 141 9.01 -3.15 2.86
C HIS A 141 8.76 -4.08 1.68
N VAL A 142 9.11 -5.36 1.87
CA VAL A 142 9.00 -6.38 0.83
C VAL A 142 8.38 -7.67 1.38
N ASN A 143 7.56 -8.31 0.57
CA ASN A 143 7.16 -9.71 0.76
C ASN A 143 7.87 -10.57 -0.29
N LEU A 144 8.43 -11.70 0.13
CA LEU A 144 9.18 -12.63 -0.70
C LEU A 144 8.36 -13.92 -0.90
N HIS A 145 8.20 -14.28 -2.16
CA HIS A 145 7.40 -15.41 -2.60
C HIS A 145 8.26 -16.52 -3.23
N GLY A 146 9.56 -16.52 -2.95
CA GLY A 146 10.45 -17.59 -3.33
C GLY A 146 9.98 -18.94 -2.75
N LYS A 147 10.26 -20.02 -3.50
CA LYS A 147 9.90 -21.37 -3.07
C LYS A 147 10.85 -21.92 -2.00
N ASP A 148 12.03 -21.32 -1.86
CA ASP A 148 13.06 -21.69 -0.91
C ASP A 148 13.89 -20.47 -0.46
N ASN A 149 14.67 -20.66 0.61
CA ASN A 149 15.49 -19.63 1.21
C ASN A 149 16.60 -19.11 0.27
N VAL A 150 17.17 -19.94 -0.61
CA VAL A 150 18.24 -19.50 -1.52
C VAL A 150 17.66 -18.55 -2.57
N ARG A 151 16.46 -18.83 -3.05
CA ARG A 151 15.76 -17.96 -4.00
C ARG A 151 15.41 -16.60 -3.40
N ASP A 152 14.98 -16.58 -2.14
CA ASP A 152 14.74 -15.32 -1.41
C ASP A 152 16.02 -14.50 -1.26
N GLN A 153 17.13 -15.16 -0.89
CA GLN A 153 18.45 -14.55 -0.80
C GLN A 153 18.90 -13.90 -2.12
N GLU A 154 18.79 -14.63 -3.25
CA GLU A 154 19.12 -14.09 -4.57
C GLU A 154 18.26 -12.89 -4.95
N THR A 155 16.95 -12.98 -4.69
CA THR A 155 15.98 -11.92 -4.95
C THR A 155 16.31 -10.65 -4.18
N LEU A 156 16.63 -10.79 -2.88
CA LEU A 156 17.05 -9.68 -2.03
C LEU A 156 18.35 -9.05 -2.49
N GLY A 157 19.32 -9.85 -2.92
CA GLY A 157 20.59 -9.32 -3.43
C GLY A 157 20.40 -8.43 -4.66
N ILE A 158 19.58 -8.88 -5.62
CA ILE A 158 19.23 -8.08 -6.82
C ILE A 158 18.46 -6.82 -6.41
N LEU A 159 17.46 -6.95 -5.54
CA LEU A 159 16.67 -5.82 -5.08
C LEU A 159 17.50 -4.77 -4.34
N GLY A 160 18.44 -5.21 -3.49
CA GLY A 160 19.37 -4.33 -2.81
C GLY A 160 20.26 -3.54 -3.78
N VAL A 161 20.78 -4.19 -4.83
CA VAL A 161 21.53 -3.51 -5.89
C VAL A 161 20.64 -2.50 -6.62
N ASN A 162 19.41 -2.88 -6.97
CA ASN A 162 18.46 -1.99 -7.65
C ASN A 162 18.12 -0.77 -6.78
N LEU A 163 17.94 -0.95 -5.47
CA LEU A 163 17.66 0.14 -4.53
C LEU A 163 18.86 1.10 -4.39
N ILE A 164 20.07 0.56 -4.22
CA ILE A 164 21.30 1.39 -4.14
C ILE A 164 21.50 2.17 -5.44
N TYR A 165 21.38 1.51 -6.59
CA TYR A 165 21.48 2.16 -7.89
C TYR A 165 20.41 3.23 -8.10
N GLY A 166 19.15 2.90 -7.78
CA GLY A 166 18.02 3.82 -7.87
C GLY A 166 18.26 5.09 -7.06
N ALA A 167 18.66 4.97 -5.80
CA ALA A 167 18.96 6.11 -4.95
C ALA A 167 20.14 6.95 -5.48
N LEU A 168 21.24 6.32 -5.90
CA LEU A 168 22.46 7.06 -6.25
C LEU A 168 22.47 7.62 -7.68
N GLN A 169 21.65 7.09 -8.58
CA GLN A 169 21.65 7.43 -10.01
C GLN A 169 20.29 7.90 -10.55
N LEU A 170 19.18 7.56 -9.90
CA LEU A 170 17.82 7.84 -10.41
C LEU A 170 16.95 8.66 -9.43
N HIS A 171 17.52 9.24 -8.37
CA HIS A 171 16.75 9.98 -7.36
C HIS A 171 15.99 11.20 -7.92
N ASP A 172 16.51 11.84 -8.96
CA ASP A 172 15.86 12.97 -9.64
C ASP A 172 14.58 12.56 -10.41
N GLU A 173 14.41 11.26 -10.69
CA GLU A 173 13.25 10.71 -11.39
C GLU A 173 12.58 9.59 -10.57
N PRO A 174 11.86 9.91 -9.47
CA PRO A 174 11.31 8.91 -8.53
C PRO A 174 10.44 7.83 -9.18
N LEU A 175 9.71 8.16 -10.24
CA LEU A 175 8.89 7.18 -10.98
C LEU A 175 9.75 6.19 -11.78
N VAL A 176 10.88 6.64 -12.32
CA VAL A 176 11.85 5.79 -13.02
C VAL A 176 12.58 4.90 -12.00
N LEU A 177 12.98 5.48 -10.86
CA LEU A 177 13.54 4.76 -9.73
C LEU A 177 12.61 3.63 -9.29
N LEU A 178 11.33 3.95 -9.02
CA LEU A 178 10.33 2.99 -8.56
C LEU A 178 10.21 1.78 -9.50
N ARG A 179 10.12 2.03 -10.81
CA ARG A 179 10.04 0.96 -11.82
C ARG A 179 11.33 0.13 -11.90
N SER A 180 12.49 0.74 -11.65
CA SER A 180 13.78 0.06 -11.72
C SER A 180 14.04 -0.90 -10.54
N LEU A 181 13.24 -0.84 -9.47
CA LEU A 181 13.41 -1.69 -8.28
C LEU A 181 13.26 -3.18 -8.61
N LEU A 182 12.38 -3.52 -9.55
CA LEU A 182 12.15 -4.90 -10.01
C LEU A 182 12.91 -5.25 -11.30
N ASP A 183 13.89 -4.46 -11.73
CA ASP A 183 14.71 -4.82 -12.89
C ASP A 183 15.39 -6.18 -12.68
N GLN A 184 15.20 -7.08 -13.65
CA GLN A 184 15.67 -8.48 -13.63
C GLN A 184 15.12 -9.32 -12.45
N LEU A 185 14.00 -8.90 -11.87
CA LEU A 185 13.20 -9.70 -10.95
C LEU A 185 11.89 -10.12 -11.60
N TYR A 186 11.51 -11.37 -11.37
CA TYR A 186 10.19 -11.85 -11.73
C TYR A 186 9.17 -11.31 -10.70
N PRO A 187 8.07 -10.64 -11.12
CA PRO A 187 7.09 -10.08 -10.20
C PRO A 187 6.48 -11.10 -9.22
N GLU A 188 6.41 -12.37 -9.61
CA GLU A 188 5.93 -13.45 -8.75
C GLU A 188 6.87 -13.84 -7.60
N LEU A 189 8.10 -13.29 -7.54
CA LEU A 189 9.08 -13.61 -6.51
C LEU A 189 9.14 -12.58 -5.37
N ALA A 190 8.76 -11.33 -5.64
CA ALA A 190 8.81 -10.26 -4.66
C ALA A 190 7.72 -9.22 -4.91
N GLU A 191 7.12 -8.76 -3.82
CA GLU A 191 6.17 -7.67 -3.76
C GLU A 191 6.78 -6.52 -2.95
N ILE A 192 6.73 -5.28 -3.46
CA ILE A 192 7.09 -4.08 -2.70
C ILE A 192 5.79 -3.42 -2.25
N ASP A 193 5.35 -3.72 -1.04
CA ASP A 193 4.05 -3.31 -0.48
C ASP A 193 4.09 -1.97 0.27
N MET A 194 5.28 -1.40 0.47
CA MET A 194 5.47 -0.06 1.03
C MET A 194 6.76 0.57 0.51
N ILE A 195 6.72 1.86 0.19
CA ILE A 195 7.89 2.70 -0.07
C ILE A 195 7.70 4.08 0.54
N GLU A 196 8.75 4.61 1.16
CA GLU A 196 8.78 5.98 1.65
C GLU A 196 10.08 6.68 1.26
N PHE A 197 9.94 7.91 0.74
CA PHE A 197 11.03 8.82 0.41
C PHE A 197 11.07 9.96 1.42
N SER A 198 12.27 10.30 1.90
CA SER A 198 12.47 11.40 2.85
C SER A 198 13.81 12.12 2.65
N GLY A 199 13.88 13.37 3.12
CA GLY A 199 15.08 14.21 3.02
C GLY A 199 15.10 15.13 1.78
N PRO A 200 16.18 15.92 1.62
CA PRO A 200 16.23 17.05 0.69
C PRO A 200 16.02 16.66 -0.78
N ALA A 201 16.50 15.49 -1.21
CA ALA A 201 16.34 15.01 -2.58
C ALA A 201 14.88 14.73 -2.96
N PHE A 202 14.01 14.52 -1.96
CA PHE A 202 12.62 14.10 -2.15
C PHE A 202 11.62 15.11 -1.59
N SER A 203 12.02 16.37 -1.40
CA SER A 203 11.16 17.43 -0.85
C SER A 203 9.88 17.70 -1.65
N GLN A 204 9.86 17.32 -2.93
CA GLN A 204 8.71 17.46 -3.84
C GLN A 204 7.95 16.13 -4.06
N VAL A 205 8.35 15.05 -3.40
CA VAL A 205 7.71 13.74 -3.54
C VAL A 205 6.55 13.62 -2.57
N ASP A 206 5.36 13.33 -3.11
CA ASP A 206 4.22 12.91 -2.31
C ASP A 206 4.25 11.37 -2.16
N ASN A 207 4.47 10.88 -0.94
CA ASN A 207 4.55 9.43 -0.69
C ASN A 207 3.22 8.71 -0.94
N ARG A 208 2.07 9.40 -0.86
CA ARG A 208 0.76 8.82 -1.21
C ARG A 208 0.66 8.55 -2.70
N LEU A 209 1.28 9.42 -3.52
CA LEU A 209 1.41 9.19 -4.96
C LEU A 209 2.35 8.02 -5.26
N MET A 210 3.42 7.83 -4.48
CA MET A 210 4.29 6.66 -4.63
C MET A 210 3.56 5.36 -4.28
N ALA A 211 2.72 5.37 -3.24
CA ALA A 211 1.84 4.24 -2.90
C ALA A 211 0.86 3.90 -4.05
N LEU A 212 0.25 4.91 -4.69
CA LEU A 212 -0.56 4.69 -5.89
C LEU A 212 0.25 4.02 -7.00
N HIS A 213 1.46 4.52 -7.27
CA HIS A 213 2.28 3.98 -8.35
C HIS A 213 2.83 2.58 -8.09
N LEU A 214 3.03 2.17 -6.83
CA LEU A 214 3.33 0.76 -6.50
C LEU A 214 2.25 -0.16 -7.05
N VAL A 215 0.98 0.18 -6.81
CA VAL A 215 -0.16 -0.61 -7.27
C VAL A 215 -0.34 -0.48 -8.78
N GLN A 216 -0.23 0.74 -9.33
CA GLN A 216 -0.39 1.00 -10.76
C GLN A 216 0.65 0.27 -11.61
N TYR A 217 1.89 0.15 -11.14
CA TYR A 217 2.98 -0.51 -11.86
C TYR A 217 3.08 -2.01 -11.55
N GLY A 218 2.19 -2.54 -10.70
CA GLY A 218 2.16 -3.96 -10.37
C GLY A 218 3.29 -4.42 -9.46
N LEU A 219 3.91 -3.51 -8.71
CA LEU A 219 4.89 -3.85 -7.66
C LEU A 219 4.21 -4.38 -6.40
N SER A 220 2.94 -4.01 -6.20
CA SER A 220 2.06 -4.55 -5.16
C SER A 220 0.61 -4.60 -5.62
N HIS A 221 -0.17 -5.46 -4.98
CA HIS A 221 -1.61 -5.53 -5.21
C HIS A 221 -2.40 -4.50 -4.39
N ALA A 222 -1.84 -4.00 -3.29
CA ALA A 222 -2.43 -2.91 -2.53
C ALA A 222 -1.38 -2.16 -1.70
N ALA A 223 -1.58 -0.86 -1.57
CA ALA A 223 -0.76 0.01 -0.73
C ALA A 223 -1.68 0.90 0.12
N MET A 224 -1.20 1.32 1.30
CA MET A 224 -2.01 2.13 2.20
C MET A 224 -1.27 3.37 2.71
N PHE A 225 -2.07 4.37 3.07
CA PHE A 225 -1.62 5.50 3.87
C PHE A 225 -2.65 5.84 4.93
N THR A 226 -2.17 6.33 6.07
CA THR A 226 -2.99 6.67 7.23
C THR A 226 -3.64 8.04 7.08
N ALA A 227 -4.58 8.34 7.97
CA ALA A 227 -5.30 9.61 8.03
C ALA A 227 -4.41 10.86 8.08
N ASP A 228 -3.20 10.75 8.65
CA ASP A 228 -2.19 11.80 8.70
C ASP A 228 -1.36 11.94 7.40
N GLY A 229 -1.64 11.11 6.39
CA GLY A 229 -1.00 11.13 5.08
C GLY A 229 0.31 10.33 5.00
N HIS A 230 0.70 9.63 6.06
CA HIS A 230 1.89 8.79 6.05
C HIS A 230 1.61 7.42 5.43
N VAL A 231 2.55 6.93 4.61
CA VAL A 231 2.47 5.57 4.07
C VAL A 231 2.67 4.54 5.19
N ALA A 232 1.88 3.48 5.16
CA ALA A 232 1.91 2.44 6.18
C ALA A 232 2.07 1.05 5.55
N GLN A 233 2.76 0.16 6.27
CA GLN A 233 2.82 -1.24 5.90
C GLN A 233 1.53 -1.93 6.32
N VAL A 234 0.85 -2.58 5.37
CA VAL A 234 -0.44 -3.22 5.60
C VAL A 234 -0.39 -4.29 6.69
N ALA A 235 0.63 -5.15 6.68
CA ALA A 235 0.73 -6.21 7.69
C ALA A 235 0.83 -5.67 9.13
N ASP A 236 1.57 -4.59 9.34
CA ASP A 236 1.70 -3.95 10.65
C ASP A 236 0.41 -3.21 11.04
N ALA A 237 -0.24 -2.52 10.10
CA ALA A 237 -1.47 -1.78 10.37
C ALA A 237 -2.66 -2.70 10.70
N LEU A 238 -2.77 -3.85 10.03
CA LEU A 238 -3.87 -4.80 10.24
C LEU A 238 -3.61 -5.82 11.36
N TRP A 239 -2.40 -5.82 11.94
CA TRP A 239 -2.00 -6.81 12.92
C TRP A 239 -2.93 -6.83 14.14
N LYS A 240 -3.61 -7.96 14.36
CA LYS A 240 -4.61 -8.17 15.43
C LYS A 240 -5.79 -7.17 15.39
N LYS A 241 -6.06 -6.54 14.25
CA LYS A 241 -7.18 -5.63 14.07
C LYS A 241 -8.32 -6.30 13.34
N SER A 242 -9.55 -6.04 13.78
CA SER A 242 -10.72 -6.19 12.90
C SER A 242 -10.70 -5.10 11.85
N VAL A 243 -11.23 -5.40 10.66
CA VAL A 243 -11.14 -4.50 9.51
C VAL A 243 -12.53 -4.20 8.98
N LEU A 244 -12.87 -2.92 8.86
CA LEU A 244 -14.04 -2.47 8.10
C LEU A 244 -13.55 -1.76 6.84
N VAL A 245 -14.05 -2.15 5.68
CA VAL A 245 -13.70 -1.51 4.41
C VAL A 245 -14.95 -0.91 3.78
N GLU A 246 -14.87 0.34 3.33
CA GLU A 246 -15.81 0.90 2.36
C GLU A 246 -15.08 1.12 1.04
N ARG A 247 -15.59 0.51 -0.03
CA ARG A 247 -15.13 0.76 -1.39
C ARG A 247 -15.95 1.85 -2.03
N SER A 248 -15.31 2.93 -2.44
CA SER A 248 -15.99 4.03 -3.13
C SER A 248 -15.05 4.80 -4.03
N ARG A 249 -15.64 5.61 -4.92
CA ARG A 249 -14.88 6.54 -5.75
C ARG A 249 -14.35 7.73 -4.95
N PHE A 250 -15.03 8.11 -3.85
CA PHE A 250 -14.66 9.25 -3.00
C PHE A 250 -14.41 10.56 -3.79
N ARG A 251 -15.25 10.85 -4.79
CA ARG A 251 -15.03 11.93 -5.78
C ARG A 251 -16.20 12.93 -5.88
N PRO A 252 -16.38 13.84 -4.91
CA PRO A 252 -15.84 13.81 -3.55
C PRO A 252 -16.60 12.81 -2.65
N PRO A 253 -16.12 12.51 -1.43
CA PRO A 253 -16.94 11.84 -0.41
C PRO A 253 -18.21 12.65 -0.11
N THR A 254 -19.37 11.99 -0.15
CA THR A 254 -20.67 12.62 0.08
C THR A 254 -21.21 12.34 1.48
N ARG A 255 -22.32 12.99 1.86
CA ARG A 255 -23.02 12.65 3.11
C ARG A 255 -23.47 11.19 3.14
N LEU A 256 -23.90 10.65 1.99
CA LEU A 256 -24.25 9.24 1.87
C LEU A 256 -23.06 8.33 2.15
N THR A 257 -21.91 8.61 1.54
CA THR A 257 -20.68 7.82 1.73
C THR A 257 -20.27 7.81 3.20
N MET A 258 -20.24 8.97 3.86
CA MET A 258 -19.82 9.06 5.26
C MET A 258 -20.83 8.45 6.22
N ASP A 259 -22.13 8.67 6.01
CA ASP A 259 -23.17 8.04 6.84
C ASP A 259 -23.15 6.51 6.67
N LEU A 260 -23.02 6.00 5.45
CA LEU A 260 -22.87 4.55 5.22
C LEU A 260 -21.70 3.97 6.03
N LEU A 261 -20.53 4.61 5.99
CA LEU A 261 -19.35 4.16 6.73
C LEU A 261 -19.56 4.17 8.25
N ASP A 262 -20.10 5.27 8.78
CA ASP A 262 -20.30 5.46 10.22
C ASP A 262 -21.39 4.51 10.77
N ARG A 263 -22.48 4.29 10.01
CA ARG A 263 -23.52 3.32 10.35
C ARG A 263 -22.99 1.90 10.29
N ALA A 264 -22.20 1.55 9.27
CA ALA A 264 -21.58 0.23 9.15
C ALA A 264 -20.59 -0.03 10.29
N GLN A 265 -19.78 0.96 10.68
CA GLN A 265 -18.91 0.87 11.86
C GLN A 265 -19.69 0.60 13.14
N THR A 266 -20.78 1.34 13.35
CA THR A 266 -21.64 1.16 14.53
C THR A 266 -22.23 -0.25 14.58
N ALA A 267 -22.79 -0.72 13.46
CA ALA A 267 -23.37 -2.06 13.36
C ALA A 267 -22.30 -3.15 13.55
N PHE A 268 -21.12 -2.98 12.95
CA PHE A 268 -20.04 -3.94 13.04
C PHE A 268 -19.47 -4.09 14.45
N LEU A 269 -19.27 -2.98 15.16
CA LEU A 269 -18.84 -3.01 16.56
C LEU A 269 -19.90 -3.66 17.45
N ALA A 270 -21.19 -3.38 17.23
CA ALA A 270 -22.28 -4.00 17.96
C ALA A 270 -22.33 -5.52 17.74
N ASP A 271 -22.16 -5.97 16.50
CA ASP A 271 -22.27 -7.39 16.16
C ASP A 271 -21.04 -8.23 16.55
N THR A 272 -19.87 -7.60 16.73
CA THR A 272 -18.60 -8.29 17.08
C THR A 272 -18.22 -8.12 18.55
N GLY A 273 -18.75 -7.12 19.23
CA GLY A 273 -18.32 -6.74 20.59
C GLY A 273 -16.89 -6.20 20.63
N ASN A 274 -16.32 -5.84 19.47
CA ASN A 274 -14.98 -5.29 19.38
C ASN A 274 -14.89 -3.90 20.05
N ARG A 275 -13.71 -3.58 20.58
CA ARG A 275 -13.39 -2.22 21.01
C ARG A 275 -13.02 -1.39 19.80
N ASN A 276 -13.35 -0.11 19.81
CA ASN A 276 -13.01 0.80 18.71
C ASN A 276 -11.50 0.86 18.44
N GLU A 277 -10.66 0.73 19.47
CA GLU A 277 -9.20 0.69 19.34
C GLU A 277 -8.68 -0.57 18.62
N ASP A 278 -9.45 -1.65 18.57
CA ASP A 278 -9.11 -2.91 17.90
C ASP A 278 -9.67 -2.97 16.47
N LEU A 279 -10.33 -1.90 16.00
CA LEU A 279 -10.88 -1.76 14.66
C LEU A 279 -10.00 -0.81 13.83
N ILE A 280 -9.76 -1.18 12.57
CA ILE A 280 -9.28 -0.27 11.53
C ILE A 280 -10.35 -0.11 10.46
N VAL A 281 -10.59 1.14 10.05
CA VAL A 281 -11.57 1.50 9.04
C VAL A 281 -10.84 2.01 7.81
N LEU A 282 -11.01 1.33 6.67
CA LEU A 282 -10.29 1.61 5.44
C LEU A 282 -11.24 2.16 4.37
N SER A 283 -10.89 3.30 3.80
CA SER A 283 -11.51 3.84 2.59
C SER A 283 -10.76 3.28 1.38
N GLU A 284 -11.35 2.32 0.67
CA GLU A 284 -10.72 1.68 -0.48
C GLU A 284 -11.04 2.41 -1.79
N MET A 285 -9.98 2.82 -2.50
CA MET A 285 -10.04 3.24 -3.90
C MET A 285 -9.38 2.19 -4.79
N THR A 286 -10.14 1.61 -5.72
CA THR A 286 -9.57 0.67 -6.69
C THR A 286 -8.94 1.39 -7.87
N LEU A 287 -7.92 0.81 -8.52
CA LEU A 287 -7.36 1.36 -9.77
C LEU A 287 -8.44 1.53 -10.86
N ARG A 288 -9.47 0.67 -10.86
CA ARG A 288 -10.61 0.78 -11.77
C ARG A 288 -11.42 2.05 -11.49
N ASP A 289 -11.69 2.35 -10.23
CA ASP A 289 -12.41 3.56 -9.81
C ASP A 289 -11.61 4.84 -10.06
N LEU A 290 -10.28 4.75 -9.98
CA LEU A 290 -9.37 5.85 -10.29
C LEU A 290 -9.23 6.09 -11.80
N GLY A 291 -9.32 5.05 -12.62
CA GLY A 291 -9.18 5.12 -14.09
C GLY A 291 -10.48 5.20 -14.89
N ALA A 292 -11.64 5.27 -14.22
CA ALA A 292 -12.95 5.04 -14.85
C ALA A 292 -13.35 6.03 -15.95
N GLU A 293 -12.89 7.29 -15.90
CA GLU A 293 -13.37 8.36 -16.80
C GLU A 293 -12.39 8.72 -17.93
N GLU A 294 -11.08 8.47 -17.77
CA GLU A 294 -10.07 8.81 -18.79
C GLU A 294 -9.59 7.59 -19.59
N GLY A 295 -10.52 6.69 -19.96
CA GLY A 295 -10.19 5.51 -20.76
C GLY A 295 -9.14 4.59 -20.11
N GLY A 296 -9.14 4.51 -18.77
CA GLY A 296 -8.19 3.72 -17.99
C GLY A 296 -6.94 4.47 -17.52
N LYS A 297 -6.78 5.75 -17.85
CA LYS A 297 -5.73 6.60 -17.26
C LYS A 297 -6.17 7.18 -15.92
N ILE A 298 -5.22 7.26 -14.98
CA ILE A 298 -5.46 7.83 -13.66
C ILE A 298 -4.99 9.29 -13.68
N ASP A 299 -5.90 10.21 -13.38
CA ASP A 299 -5.58 11.62 -13.14
C ASP A 299 -4.97 11.76 -11.74
N ILE A 300 -3.69 12.15 -11.70
CA ILE A 300 -2.91 12.34 -10.46
C ILE A 300 -3.50 13.45 -9.60
N ARG A 301 -3.96 14.56 -10.20
CA ARG A 301 -4.52 15.70 -9.46
C ARG A 301 -5.86 15.32 -8.84
N ASP A 302 -6.66 14.57 -9.57
CA ASP A 302 -7.93 14.04 -9.07
C ASP A 302 -7.70 13.06 -7.92
N PHE A 303 -6.76 12.10 -8.05
CA PHE A 303 -6.39 11.20 -6.96
C PHE A 303 -5.94 11.95 -5.70
N LEU A 304 -5.02 12.91 -5.83
CA LEU A 304 -4.55 13.71 -4.69
C LEU A 304 -5.68 14.53 -4.06
N SER A 305 -6.63 15.02 -4.86
CA SER A 305 -7.83 15.72 -4.33
C SER A 305 -8.68 14.80 -3.46
N ARG A 306 -8.89 13.54 -3.88
CA ARG A 306 -9.61 12.53 -3.09
C ARG A 306 -8.85 12.18 -1.81
N ALA A 307 -7.54 11.95 -1.92
CA ALA A 307 -6.66 11.62 -0.80
C ALA A 307 -6.62 12.75 0.24
N ASP A 308 -6.49 14.00 -0.19
CA ASP A 308 -6.50 15.16 0.70
C ASP A 308 -7.80 15.26 1.50
N ILE A 309 -8.95 15.04 0.87
CA ILE A 309 -10.23 15.11 1.58
C ILE A 309 -10.36 13.94 2.57
N LEU A 310 -9.97 12.73 2.19
CA LEU A 310 -10.03 11.57 3.08
C LEU A 310 -9.13 11.74 4.31
N CYS A 311 -7.91 12.28 4.13
CA CYS A 311 -7.02 12.62 5.24
C CYS A 311 -7.63 13.70 6.16
N GLU A 312 -8.22 14.76 5.61
CA GLU A 312 -8.90 15.81 6.40
C GLU A 312 -10.12 15.28 7.17
N LEU A 313 -10.77 14.24 6.65
CA LEU A 313 -11.86 13.52 7.32
C LEU A 313 -11.36 12.46 8.33
N GLY A 314 -10.04 12.35 8.51
CA GLY A 314 -9.44 11.39 9.45
C GLY A 314 -9.55 9.94 9.00
N LYS A 315 -9.59 9.66 7.69
CA LYS A 315 -9.79 8.31 7.14
C LYS A 315 -8.48 7.71 6.64
N ASP A 316 -8.21 6.47 7.03
CA ASP A 316 -7.15 5.66 6.45
C ASP A 316 -7.57 5.19 5.05
N VAL A 317 -6.61 5.14 4.12
CA VAL A 317 -6.88 4.86 2.71
C VAL A 317 -6.13 3.62 2.25
N LEU A 318 -6.86 2.75 1.55
CA LEU A 318 -6.32 1.59 0.85
C LEU A 318 -6.45 1.81 -0.66
N ILE A 319 -5.34 1.72 -1.40
CA ILE A 319 -5.34 1.68 -2.85
C ILE A 319 -5.17 0.23 -3.27
N SER A 320 -6.02 -0.29 -4.15
CA SER A 320 -5.95 -1.69 -4.54
C SER A 320 -6.12 -1.93 -6.05
N SER A 321 -5.54 -3.01 -6.54
CA SER A 321 -5.85 -3.57 -7.87
C SER A 321 -6.97 -4.62 -7.81
N HIS A 322 -7.64 -4.80 -6.67
CA HIS A 322 -8.62 -5.87 -6.45
C HIS A 322 -10.00 -5.50 -6.96
N GLY A 323 -10.28 -5.81 -8.23
CA GLY A 323 -11.60 -5.59 -8.82
C GLY A 323 -12.71 -6.37 -8.10
N GLU A 324 -12.51 -7.66 -7.88
CA GLU A 324 -13.48 -8.55 -7.25
C GLU A 324 -13.34 -8.56 -5.72
N TYR A 325 -14.45 -8.49 -5.00
CA TYR A 325 -14.45 -8.44 -3.53
C TYR A 325 -13.83 -9.68 -2.88
N TYR A 326 -13.94 -10.87 -3.49
CA TYR A 326 -13.28 -12.07 -2.95
C TYR A 326 -11.75 -11.94 -2.96
N ARG A 327 -11.17 -11.20 -3.92
CA ARG A 327 -9.71 -10.96 -3.97
C ARG A 327 -9.27 -10.00 -2.88
N LEU A 328 -10.05 -8.94 -2.64
CA LEU A 328 -9.82 -8.04 -1.52
C LEU A 328 -9.89 -8.80 -0.19
N ALA A 329 -10.93 -9.61 0.01
CA ALA A 329 -11.08 -10.42 1.21
C ALA A 329 -9.89 -11.37 1.40
N GLN A 330 -9.49 -12.11 0.35
CA GLN A 330 -8.31 -12.98 0.39
C GLN A 330 -7.03 -12.22 0.74
N TYR A 331 -6.86 -11.00 0.23
CA TYR A 331 -5.74 -10.13 0.58
C TYR A 331 -5.75 -9.77 2.07
N LEU A 332 -6.88 -9.29 2.60
CA LEU A 332 -7.02 -8.92 4.01
C LEU A 332 -6.79 -10.12 4.95
N PHE A 333 -7.28 -11.31 4.59
CA PHE A 333 -7.11 -12.54 5.37
C PHE A 333 -5.65 -13.01 5.47
N ARG A 334 -4.72 -12.46 4.67
CA ARG A 334 -3.29 -12.72 4.85
C ARG A 334 -2.72 -12.02 6.09
N TYR A 335 -3.36 -10.92 6.52
CA TYR A 335 -2.83 -10.02 7.55
C TYR A 335 -3.67 -9.98 8.82
N THR A 336 -4.93 -10.44 8.77
CA THR A 336 -5.79 -10.57 9.94
C THR A 336 -6.62 -11.85 9.92
N ASP A 337 -6.80 -12.44 11.09
CA ASP A 337 -7.74 -13.53 11.38
C ASP A 337 -8.96 -13.04 12.16
N ARG A 338 -9.04 -11.74 12.45
CA ARG A 338 -10.15 -11.09 13.14
C ARG A 338 -11.31 -10.85 12.17
N PRO A 339 -12.54 -10.63 12.69
CA PRO A 339 -13.69 -10.31 11.85
C PRO A 339 -13.39 -9.17 10.86
N VAL A 340 -13.91 -9.33 9.64
CA VAL A 340 -13.80 -8.36 8.55
C VAL A 340 -15.20 -7.94 8.11
N ALA A 341 -15.40 -6.68 7.79
CA ALA A 341 -16.64 -6.16 7.26
C ALA A 341 -16.40 -5.37 5.98
N ILE A 342 -17.33 -5.46 5.04
CA ILE A 342 -17.34 -4.60 3.85
C ILE A 342 -18.67 -3.85 3.83
N ALA A 343 -18.60 -2.53 3.86
CA ALA A 343 -19.75 -1.65 3.71
C ALA A 343 -19.94 -1.28 2.23
N MET A 344 -21.16 -1.39 1.73
CA MET A 344 -21.46 -1.13 0.32
C MET A 344 -22.92 -0.75 0.09
N GLY A 345 -23.22 -0.24 -1.10
CA GLY A 345 -24.60 -0.05 -1.56
C GLY A 345 -25.18 -1.31 -2.21
N LEU A 346 -26.52 -1.38 -2.26
CA LEU A 346 -27.24 -2.44 -2.96
C LEU A 346 -26.79 -2.68 -4.42
N PRO A 347 -26.42 -1.66 -5.23
CA PRO A 347 -25.85 -1.88 -6.56
C PRO A 347 -24.58 -2.74 -6.56
N SER A 348 -23.68 -2.55 -5.60
CA SER A 348 -22.45 -3.33 -5.48
C SER A 348 -22.73 -4.78 -5.08
N LEU A 349 -23.73 -5.00 -4.22
CA LEU A 349 -24.18 -6.35 -3.88
C LEU A 349 -24.70 -7.09 -5.13
N ARG A 350 -25.48 -6.42 -5.99
CA ARG A 350 -25.92 -7.04 -7.26
C ARG A 350 -24.75 -7.45 -8.15
N GLU A 351 -23.71 -6.62 -8.24
CA GLU A 351 -22.51 -6.96 -9.01
C GLU A 351 -21.77 -8.17 -8.43
N ILE A 352 -21.80 -8.39 -7.11
CA ILE A 352 -21.23 -9.61 -6.48
C ILE A 352 -21.95 -10.88 -6.97
N PHE A 353 -23.24 -10.81 -7.28
CA PHE A 353 -24.01 -11.94 -7.83
C PHE A 353 -23.88 -12.08 -9.35
N ASN A 354 -23.09 -11.24 -10.03
CA ASN A 354 -22.90 -11.31 -11.47
C ASN A 354 -21.83 -12.36 -11.83
N GLU A 355 -22.26 -13.52 -12.35
CA GLU A 355 -21.39 -14.67 -12.63
C GLU A 355 -20.28 -14.41 -13.66
N LYS A 356 -20.42 -13.37 -14.51
CA LYS A 356 -19.39 -12.99 -15.49
C LYS A 356 -18.02 -12.72 -14.85
N TYR A 357 -18.00 -12.32 -13.57
CA TYR A 357 -16.75 -12.05 -12.84
C TYR A 357 -16.04 -13.32 -12.35
N TYR A 358 -16.68 -14.49 -12.49
CA TYR A 358 -16.19 -15.76 -11.95
C TYR A 358 -15.96 -16.84 -13.01
N GLU A 359 -16.09 -16.51 -14.29
CA GLU A 359 -15.90 -17.44 -15.42
C GLU A 359 -14.49 -18.09 -15.43
N ASN A 360 -13.49 -17.39 -14.88
CA ASN A 360 -12.11 -17.87 -14.79
C ASN A 360 -11.81 -18.69 -13.52
N LEU A 361 -12.79 -18.91 -12.64
CA LEU A 361 -12.64 -19.74 -11.45
C LEU A 361 -13.16 -21.16 -11.74
N PRO A 362 -12.38 -22.23 -11.46
CA PRO A 362 -12.82 -23.61 -11.66
C PRO A 362 -14.17 -23.95 -11.03
N GLY A 363 -14.49 -23.39 -9.87
CA GLY A 363 -15.76 -23.54 -9.16
C GLY A 363 -16.72 -22.36 -9.30
N GLY A 364 -16.47 -21.42 -10.22
CA GLY A 364 -17.35 -20.29 -10.50
C GLY A 364 -17.70 -19.44 -9.28
N ILE A 365 -18.96 -19.02 -9.20
CA ILE A 365 -19.48 -18.19 -8.10
C ILE A 365 -19.37 -18.86 -6.72
N LEU A 366 -19.52 -20.19 -6.65
CA LEU A 366 -19.41 -20.92 -5.38
C LEU A 366 -17.99 -20.88 -4.83
N GLU A 367 -16.99 -21.01 -5.71
CA GLU A 367 -15.59 -20.83 -5.31
C GLU A 367 -15.30 -19.39 -4.86
N ALA A 368 -15.83 -18.40 -5.57
CA ALA A 368 -15.68 -16.99 -5.18
C ALA A 368 -16.27 -16.70 -3.80
N PHE A 369 -17.47 -17.22 -3.52
CA PHE A 369 -18.17 -16.99 -2.25
C PHE A 369 -17.51 -17.75 -1.10
N GLY A 370 -17.05 -18.98 -1.34
CA GLY A 370 -16.27 -19.73 -0.34
C GLY A 370 -14.96 -19.05 0.03
N ARG A 371 -14.36 -18.29 -0.90
CA ARG A 371 -13.18 -17.44 -0.63
C ARG A 371 -13.55 -16.14 0.09
N LEU A 372 -14.67 -15.51 -0.27
CA LEU A 372 -15.13 -14.23 0.28
C LEU A 372 -15.57 -14.35 1.75
N PHE A 373 -16.44 -15.31 2.08
CA PHE A 373 -17.06 -15.42 3.40
C PHE A 373 -16.24 -16.27 4.40
N LYS A 374 -14.92 -16.20 4.32
CA LYS A 374 -14.00 -16.78 5.30
C LYS A 374 -13.85 -15.84 6.51
N HIS A 375 -13.39 -16.36 7.65
CA HIS A 375 -13.03 -15.57 8.84
C HIS A 375 -14.13 -14.59 9.33
N ASP A 376 -15.39 -15.03 9.28
CA ASP A 376 -16.54 -14.23 9.73
C ASP A 376 -16.65 -12.87 9.00
N LEU A 377 -16.42 -12.89 7.68
CA LEU A 377 -16.61 -11.71 6.86
C LEU A 377 -18.09 -11.41 6.68
N ARG A 378 -18.49 -10.14 6.89
CA ARG A 378 -19.88 -9.68 6.75
C ARG A 378 -20.00 -8.51 5.78
N LEU A 379 -21.10 -8.47 5.03
CA LEU A 379 -21.44 -7.36 4.16
C LEU A 379 -22.53 -6.50 4.82
N TYR A 380 -22.27 -5.22 5.03
CA TYR A 380 -23.27 -4.24 5.48
C TYR A 380 -23.76 -3.44 4.29
N VAL A 381 -25.04 -3.59 3.97
CA VAL A 381 -25.57 -3.15 2.68
C VAL A 381 -26.60 -2.04 2.86
N CYS A 382 -26.23 -0.85 2.39
CA CYS A 382 -27.11 0.31 2.33
C CYS A 382 -28.20 0.10 1.26
N PRO A 383 -29.47 0.44 1.56
CA PRO A 383 -30.55 0.39 0.59
C PRO A 383 -30.31 1.36 -0.60
N GLU A 384 -31.03 1.14 -1.68
CA GLU A 384 -31.04 2.02 -2.85
C GLU A 384 -32.42 2.66 -3.03
N LEU A 385 -32.43 3.93 -3.43
CA LEU A 385 -33.64 4.61 -3.89
C LEU A 385 -33.74 4.50 -5.42
N GLU A 386 -34.73 3.76 -5.93
CA GLU A 386 -34.94 3.61 -7.37
C GLU A 386 -35.51 4.91 -7.98
N ARG A 387 -34.72 5.60 -8.81
CA ARG A 387 -35.09 6.92 -9.37
C ARG A 387 -36.44 6.96 -10.11
N LYS A 388 -36.80 5.88 -10.82
CA LYS A 388 -38.00 5.87 -11.67
C LYS A 388 -39.29 5.70 -10.88
N SER A 389 -39.27 4.87 -9.84
CA SER A 389 -40.46 4.55 -9.05
C SER A 389 -40.51 5.29 -7.71
N GLY A 390 -39.39 5.84 -7.25
CA GLY A 390 -39.22 6.35 -5.89
C GLY A 390 -39.24 5.25 -4.83
N LYS A 391 -39.24 3.97 -5.23
CA LYS A 391 -39.27 2.84 -4.31
C LYS A 391 -37.89 2.61 -3.71
N GLN A 392 -37.83 2.48 -2.39
CA GLN A 392 -36.65 2.00 -1.69
C GLN A 392 -36.53 0.49 -1.88
N LEU A 393 -35.38 0.04 -2.36
CA LEU A 393 -34.99 -1.36 -2.47
C LEU A 393 -33.91 -1.63 -1.42
N ASP A 394 -33.98 -2.80 -0.81
CA ASP A 394 -33.08 -3.29 0.23
C ASP A 394 -32.64 -4.73 -0.08
N VAL A 395 -31.90 -5.35 0.83
CA VAL A 395 -31.44 -6.74 0.68
C VAL A 395 -32.60 -7.75 0.68
N TYR A 396 -33.75 -7.43 1.27
CA TYR A 396 -34.89 -8.34 1.30
C TYR A 396 -35.73 -8.28 0.02
N THR A 397 -35.62 -7.20 -0.73
CA THR A 397 -36.36 -6.94 -1.98
C THR A 397 -35.51 -7.06 -3.24
N MET A 398 -34.18 -7.16 -3.09
CA MET A 398 -33.25 -7.39 -4.19
C MET A 398 -33.59 -8.69 -4.94
N GLN A 399 -33.69 -8.59 -6.26
CA GLN A 399 -33.87 -9.75 -7.13
C GLN A 399 -32.50 -10.26 -7.58
N VAL A 400 -32.31 -11.57 -7.48
CA VAL A 400 -31.16 -12.30 -8.06
C VAL A 400 -31.69 -13.27 -9.12
N GLU A 401 -30.80 -13.75 -10.00
CA GLU A 401 -31.17 -14.78 -10.96
C GLU A 401 -31.76 -16.02 -10.26
N PRO A 402 -32.79 -16.68 -10.82
CA PRO A 402 -33.54 -17.73 -10.12
C PRO A 402 -32.68 -18.87 -9.56
N HIS A 403 -31.59 -19.24 -10.26
CA HIS A 403 -30.68 -20.30 -9.80
C HIS A 403 -29.75 -19.87 -8.66
N LEU A 404 -29.60 -18.56 -8.41
CA LEU A 404 -28.82 -17.99 -7.30
C LEU A 404 -29.66 -17.70 -6.06
N TYR A 405 -30.98 -17.86 -6.13
CA TYR A 405 -31.90 -17.54 -5.04
C TYR A 405 -31.51 -18.22 -3.71
N HIS A 406 -31.25 -19.54 -3.74
CA HIS A 406 -30.91 -20.28 -2.52
C HIS A 406 -29.55 -19.90 -1.95
N LEU A 407 -28.59 -19.53 -2.81
CA LEU A 407 -27.31 -19.00 -2.37
C LEU A 407 -27.49 -17.67 -1.65
N TYR A 408 -28.34 -16.78 -2.19
CA TYR A 408 -28.61 -15.50 -1.55
C TYR A 408 -29.37 -15.66 -0.22
N ALA A 409 -30.41 -16.49 -0.20
CA ALA A 409 -31.15 -16.81 1.00
C ALA A 409 -30.24 -17.36 2.11
N TYR A 410 -29.32 -18.27 1.77
CA TYR A 410 -28.32 -18.78 2.71
C TYR A 410 -27.47 -17.65 3.32
N LEU A 411 -27.02 -16.68 2.53
CA LEU A 411 -26.22 -15.56 3.05
C LEU A 411 -27.00 -14.63 3.98
N LEU A 412 -28.30 -14.41 3.70
CA LEU A 412 -29.16 -13.62 4.57
C LEU A 412 -29.48 -14.36 5.88
N GLU A 413 -29.83 -15.64 5.81
CA GLU A 413 -30.18 -16.47 6.97
C GLU A 413 -29.01 -16.68 7.93
N ASN A 414 -27.77 -16.58 7.43
CA ASN A 414 -26.55 -16.76 8.22
C ASN A 414 -25.83 -15.43 8.53
N ASP A 415 -26.50 -14.28 8.35
CA ASP A 415 -25.97 -12.94 8.67
C ASP A 415 -24.67 -12.56 7.92
N PHE A 416 -24.35 -13.24 6.82
CA PHE A 416 -23.24 -12.86 5.94
C PHE A 416 -23.55 -11.58 5.16
N VAL A 417 -24.82 -11.33 4.87
CA VAL A 417 -25.33 -10.09 4.27
C VAL A 417 -26.34 -9.49 5.23
N LYS A 418 -26.06 -8.27 5.71
CA LYS A 418 -26.91 -7.56 6.66
C LYS A 418 -27.39 -6.24 6.08
N ALA A 419 -28.66 -5.94 6.32
CA ALA A 419 -29.25 -4.66 5.97
C ALA A 419 -28.65 -3.53 6.82
N LEU A 420 -28.38 -2.38 6.20
CA LEU A 420 -27.95 -1.16 6.89
C LEU A 420 -29.07 -0.10 6.80
N ASP A 421 -30.19 -0.39 7.46
CA ASP A 421 -31.41 0.44 7.39
C ASP A 421 -31.34 1.73 8.22
N THR A 422 -30.22 1.94 8.93
CA THR A 422 -29.97 3.11 9.77
C THR A 422 -29.35 4.28 9.00
N VAL A 423 -29.08 4.11 7.70
CA VAL A 423 -28.64 5.19 6.81
C VAL A 423 -29.77 6.21 6.61
N GLU A 424 -29.44 7.48 6.64
CA GLU A 424 -30.38 8.58 6.46
C GLU A 424 -30.99 8.56 5.06
N LYS A 425 -32.32 8.44 5.00
CA LYS A 425 -33.06 8.27 3.74
C LYS A 425 -32.87 9.42 2.76
N GLU A 426 -32.72 10.63 3.28
CA GLU A 426 -32.48 11.84 2.47
C GLU A 426 -31.15 11.76 1.71
N TYR A 427 -30.17 11.05 2.27
CA TYR A 427 -28.86 10.91 1.63
C TYR A 427 -28.87 9.88 0.50
N LEU A 428 -29.84 8.97 0.43
CA LEU A 428 -29.94 7.96 -0.63
C LEU A 428 -30.09 8.57 -2.03
N ALA A 429 -30.54 9.83 -2.12
CA ALA A 429 -30.66 10.58 -3.37
C ALA A 429 -29.37 11.32 -3.78
N ILE A 430 -28.30 11.24 -2.98
CA ILE A 430 -27.04 11.94 -3.23
C ILE A 430 -26.09 11.06 -4.05
N TYR A 431 -25.69 11.56 -5.22
CA TYR A 431 -24.77 10.85 -6.11
C TYR A 431 -23.48 11.63 -6.34
N SER A 432 -22.33 10.98 -6.11
CA SER A 432 -21.00 11.58 -6.21
C SER A 432 -20.71 12.26 -7.55
N HIS A 433 -21.21 11.72 -8.68
CA HIS A 433 -21.01 12.32 -10.00
C HIS A 433 -21.79 13.64 -10.18
N GLU A 434 -23.01 13.72 -9.65
CA GLU A 434 -23.80 14.96 -9.70
C GLU A 434 -23.20 16.05 -8.81
N VAL A 435 -22.65 15.67 -7.65
CA VAL A 435 -21.89 16.56 -6.77
C VAL A 435 -20.69 17.14 -7.52
N LEU A 436 -19.93 16.29 -8.20
CA LEU A 436 -18.78 16.70 -9.00
C LEU A 436 -19.17 17.66 -10.14
N ASP A 437 -20.23 17.35 -10.89
CA ASP A 437 -20.72 18.19 -11.98
C ASP A 437 -21.10 19.59 -11.47
N LYS A 438 -21.74 19.66 -10.30
CA LYS A 438 -22.08 20.93 -9.63
C LYS A 438 -20.85 21.72 -9.19
N ILE A 439 -19.83 21.05 -8.63
CA ILE A 439 -18.55 21.70 -8.28
C ILE A 439 -17.91 22.31 -9.52
N GLN A 440 -17.83 21.56 -10.63
CA GLN A 440 -17.21 22.01 -11.87
C GLN A 440 -18.01 23.13 -12.56
N ALA A 441 -19.33 23.15 -12.37
CA ALA A 441 -20.21 24.21 -12.86
C ALA A 441 -20.23 25.47 -11.96
N GLY A 442 -19.62 25.42 -10.76
CA GLY A 442 -19.69 26.50 -9.78
C GLY A 442 -21.07 26.67 -9.12
N ASP A 443 -21.92 25.63 -9.15
CA ASP A 443 -23.26 25.64 -8.52
C ASP A 443 -23.12 25.37 -7.01
N PRO A 444 -23.46 26.31 -6.10
CA PRO A 444 -23.32 26.10 -4.65
C PRO A 444 -24.21 25.00 -4.08
N GLY A 445 -25.17 24.47 -4.85
CA GLY A 445 -26.07 23.39 -4.40
C GLY A 445 -25.37 22.08 -4.01
N TRP A 446 -24.08 21.88 -4.35
CA TRP A 446 -23.32 20.71 -3.90
C TRP A 446 -22.94 20.76 -2.41
N GLU A 447 -22.94 21.94 -1.79
CA GLU A 447 -22.46 22.13 -0.41
C GLU A 447 -23.32 21.37 0.62
N ASP A 448 -24.62 21.25 0.36
CA ASP A 448 -25.55 20.48 1.21
C ASP A 448 -25.45 18.97 0.99
N MET A 449 -24.76 18.52 -0.08
CA MET A 449 -24.65 17.11 -0.47
C MET A 449 -23.42 16.42 0.14
N VAL A 450 -22.50 17.18 0.72
CA VAL A 450 -21.25 16.68 1.31
C VAL A 450 -21.13 17.13 2.78
N PRO A 451 -20.22 16.52 3.57
CA PRO A 451 -19.93 17.01 4.92
C PRO A 451 -19.35 18.45 4.89
N PRO A 452 -19.60 19.28 5.91
CA PRO A 452 -19.07 20.64 5.98
C PRO A 452 -17.55 20.74 5.85
N GLU A 453 -16.82 19.75 6.38
CA GLU A 453 -15.37 19.62 6.28
C GLU A 453 -14.93 19.48 4.82
N VAL A 454 -15.67 18.70 4.03
CA VAL A 454 -15.42 18.52 2.59
C VAL A 454 -15.63 19.85 1.85
N VAL A 455 -16.68 20.61 2.18
CA VAL A 455 -16.91 21.95 1.60
C VAL A 455 -15.72 22.86 1.85
N LYS A 456 -15.28 22.93 3.11
CA LYS A 456 -14.14 23.76 3.53
C LYS A 456 -12.87 23.37 2.77
N THR A 457 -12.56 22.07 2.70
CA THR A 457 -11.35 21.56 2.04
C THR A 457 -11.36 21.83 0.54
N ILE A 458 -12.48 21.54 -0.14
CA ILE A 458 -12.61 21.79 -1.58
C ILE A 458 -12.42 23.28 -1.91
N LYS A 459 -13.09 24.18 -1.16
CA LYS A 459 -12.98 25.63 -1.38
C LYS A 459 -11.59 26.18 -1.04
N ALA A 460 -10.99 25.73 0.05
CA ALA A 460 -9.69 26.23 0.49
C ALA A 460 -8.54 25.80 -0.43
N LYS A 461 -8.59 24.57 -0.95
CA LYS A 461 -7.53 23.99 -1.79
C LYS A 461 -7.83 24.04 -3.30
N GLY A 462 -9.02 24.51 -3.70
CA GLY A 462 -9.43 24.56 -5.12
C GLY A 462 -9.50 23.18 -5.77
N LEU A 463 -10.01 22.18 -5.04
CA LEU A 463 -10.06 20.78 -5.49
C LEU A 463 -11.20 20.56 -6.49
N PHE A 464 -11.00 19.60 -7.40
CA PHE A 464 -11.97 19.22 -8.45
C PHE A 464 -12.44 20.32 -9.42
N VAL A 465 -11.87 21.53 -9.35
CA VAL A 465 -12.11 22.62 -10.29
C VAL A 465 -11.35 22.36 -11.59
N ARG A 466 -12.01 22.56 -12.74
CA ARG A 466 -11.40 22.41 -14.08
C ARG A 466 -10.41 23.53 -14.39
#